data_AF-A0A1B0CEZ1-F1
#
_entry.id   AF-A0A1B0CEZ1-F1
#
_cell.length_a   1.000
_cell.length_b   1.000
_cell.length_c   1.000
_cell.angle_alpha   90.00
_cell.angle_beta   90.00
_cell.angle_gamma   90.00
#
_symmetry.space_group_name_H-M   'P 1'
#
loop_
_entity.id
_entity.type
_entity.pdbx_description
1 polymer ?
#
loop_
_entity_poly.entity_id
_entity_poly.type
_entity_poly.pdbx_seq_one_letter_code
_entity_poly.pdbx_strand_id
1 'polypeptide(L)' 'MTTYEEYIQQNEDRDGIRFTWNVWPSSRIDATRLVVPLGCLYQPIKERPDLPPIQYDPVLCTRTTCHCYRNE' A
#
# COMPACT_ATOMS: atom_id res chain seq x y z
N MET A 1 -22.71 -2.43 -5.42
CA MET A 1 -21.85 -2.83 -4.31
C MET A 1 -20.61 -3.41 -4.95
N THR A 2 -19.45 -2.80 -4.76
CA THR A 2 -18.20 -3.36 -5.29
C THR A 2 -17.89 -4.64 -4.52
N THR A 3 -17.53 -5.69 -5.25
CA THR A 3 -17.14 -6.96 -4.63
C THR A 3 -15.74 -6.84 -4.04
N TYR A 4 -15.41 -7.71 -3.08
CA TYR A 4 -14.05 -7.72 -2.50
C TYR A 4 -12.99 -8.11 -3.54
N GLU A 5 -13.37 -8.88 -4.55
CA GLU A 5 -12.51 -9.25 -5.68
C GLU A 5 -12.16 -8.02 -6.54
N GLU A 6 -13.16 -7.21 -6.88
CA GLU A 6 -12.96 -5.94 -7.60
C GLU A 6 -12.08 -4.98 -6.80
N TYR A 7 -12.25 -4.92 -5.47
CA TYR A 7 -11.42 -4.10 -4.59
C TYR A 7 -9.94 -4.52 -4.64
N ILE A 8 -9.65 -5.83 -4.58
CA ILE A 8 -8.28 -6.34 -4.66
C ILE A 8 -7.68 -6.03 -6.03
N GLN A 9 -8.43 -6.26 -7.11
CA GLN A 9 -7.96 -6.00 -8.47
C GLN A 9 -7.65 -4.51 -8.66
N GLN A 10 -8.52 -3.62 -8.20
CA GLN A 10 -8.28 -2.17 -8.31
C GLN A 10 -7.05 -1.69 -7.53
N ASN A 11 -6.77 -2.26 -6.35
CA ASN A 11 -5.57 -1.90 -5.60
C ASN A 11 -4.29 -2.42 -6.26
N GLU A 12 -4.31 -3.66 -6.76
CA GLU A 12 -3.21 -4.21 -7.54
C GLU A 12 -3.01 -3.35 -8.81
N ASP A 13 -4.10 -2.98 -9.46
CA ASP A 13 -4.18 -2.07 -10.61
C ASP A 13 -4.18 -0.59 -10.28
N ARG A 14 -3.78 -0.16 -9.08
CA ARG A 14 -3.36 1.23 -8.85
C ARG A 14 -1.95 1.28 -8.27
N ASP A 15 -1.75 0.56 -7.18
CA ASP A 15 -0.54 0.67 -6.37
C ASP A 15 0.45 -0.47 -6.63
N GLY A 16 0.06 -1.52 -7.36
CA GLY A 16 0.91 -2.69 -7.59
C GLY A 16 1.12 -3.52 -6.31
N ILE A 17 0.15 -3.46 -5.38
CA ILE A 17 0.20 -4.15 -4.10
C ILE A 17 -0.91 -5.19 -3.98
N ARG A 18 -0.60 -6.32 -3.36
CA ARG A 18 -1.59 -7.32 -2.94
C ARG A 18 -1.25 -7.86 -1.57
N PHE A 19 -2.14 -7.65 -0.61
CA PHE A 19 -1.96 -8.12 0.76
C PHE A 19 -2.48 -9.54 0.98
N THR A 20 -1.90 -10.24 1.94
CA THR A 20 -2.48 -11.47 2.51
C THR A 20 -3.80 -11.15 3.24
N TRP A 21 -3.87 -10.00 3.89
CA TRP A 21 -5.06 -9.49 4.58
C TRP A 21 -5.24 -7.99 4.29
N ASN A 22 -6.36 -7.58 3.65
CA ASN A 22 -6.68 -6.15 3.46
C ASN A 22 -7.39 -5.52 4.67
N VAL A 23 -7.70 -6.31 5.70
CA VAL A 23 -8.19 -5.83 6.99
C VAL A 23 -7.23 -6.33 8.06
N TRP A 24 -6.68 -5.41 8.83
CA TRP A 24 -5.64 -5.72 9.79
C TRP A 24 -6.22 -5.97 11.18
N PRO A 25 -5.58 -6.83 11.99
CA PRO A 25 -5.95 -7.01 13.39
C PRO A 25 -5.72 -5.71 14.17
N SER A 26 -6.72 -5.30 14.96
CA SER A 26 -6.64 -4.10 15.80
C SER A 26 -5.85 -4.32 17.08
N SER A 27 -5.65 -5.58 17.49
CA SER A 27 -4.95 -5.95 18.72
C SER A 27 -3.70 -6.79 18.45
N ARG A 28 -2.71 -6.68 19.34
CA ARG A 28 -1.48 -7.49 19.27
C ARG A 28 -1.77 -8.98 19.43
N ILE A 29 -2.75 -9.35 20.25
CA ILE A 29 -3.13 -10.75 20.49
C ILE A 29 -3.69 -11.36 19.21
N ASP A 30 -4.56 -10.63 18.52
CA ASP A 30 -5.14 -11.09 17.26
C ASP A 30 -4.07 -11.20 16.17
N ALA A 31 -3.11 -10.27 16.13
CA ALA A 31 -1.98 -10.35 15.22
C ALA A 31 -1.12 -11.60 15.42
N THR A 32 -0.86 -12.01 16.68
CA THR A 32 -0.09 -13.23 16.97
C THR A 32 -0.83 -14.52 16.66
N ARG A 33 -2.16 -14.47 16.51
CA ARG A 33 -3.01 -15.62 16.17
C ARG A 33 -3.16 -15.82 14.66
N LEU A 34 -2.66 -14.88 13.84
CA LEU A 34 -2.69 -15.02 12.39
C LEU A 34 -1.77 -16.15 11.96
N VAL A 35 -2.36 -17.18 11.35
CA VAL A 35 -1.62 -18.33 10.80
C VAL A 35 -0.78 -17.90 9.60
N VAL A 36 -1.34 -17.03 8.76
CA VAL A 36 -0.62 -16.41 7.63
C VAL A 36 -0.18 -15.01 8.05
N PRO A 37 1.12 -14.68 7.93
CA PRO A 37 1.60 -13.37 8.33
C PRO A 37 0.96 -12.25 7.51
N LEU A 38 0.87 -11.07 8.13
CA LEU A 38 0.58 -9.83 7.41
C LEU A 38 1.76 -9.53 6.49
N GLY A 39 1.51 -9.54 5.20
CA GLY A 39 2.50 -9.25 4.17
C GLY A 39 1.84 -8.81 2.88
N CYS A 40 2.65 -8.30 1.96
CA CYS A 40 2.21 -7.94 0.62
C CYS A 40 3.20 -8.42 -0.44
N LEU A 41 2.67 -8.72 -1.62
CA LEU A 41 3.45 -8.67 -2.85
C LEU A 41 3.43 -7.22 -3.35
N TYR A 42 4.61 -6.68 -3.63
CA TYR A 42 4.76 -5.32 -4.11
C TYR A 42 5.57 -5.31 -5.41
N GLN A 43 5.00 -4.70 -6.45
CA GLN A 43 5.67 -4.44 -7.71
C GLN A 43 6.04 -2.94 -7.78
N PRO A 44 7.29 -2.57 -7.43
CA PRO A 44 7.69 -1.16 -7.35
C PRO A 44 7.64 -0.44 -8.69
N ILE A 45 7.96 -1.15 -9.77
CA ILE A 45 7.92 -0.63 -11.13
C ILE A 45 6.77 -1.36 -11.84
N LYS A 46 5.54 -1.00 -11.49
CA LYS A 46 4.35 -1.38 -12.27
C LYS A 46 4.14 -0.31 -13.34
N GLU A 47 3.97 -0.75 -14.58
CA GLU A 47 3.75 0.15 -15.70
C GLU A 47 2.43 0.90 -15.51
N ARG A 48 2.54 2.22 -15.44
CA ARG A 48 1.45 3.17 -15.19
C ARG A 48 1.46 4.24 -16.26
N PRO A 49 0.91 3.95 -17.47
CA PRO A 49 0.86 4.93 -18.55
C PRO A 49 -0.09 6.10 -18.23
N ASP A 50 -0.92 5.96 -17.20
CA ASP A 50 -1.90 6.92 -16.71
C ASP A 50 -1.30 8.09 -15.92
N LEU A 51 -0.11 7.92 -15.31
CA LEU A 51 0.51 8.96 -14.50
C LEU A 51 1.66 9.67 -15.22
N PRO A 52 1.66 11.01 -15.30
CA PRO A 52 2.79 11.75 -15.84
C PRO A 52 3.99 11.70 -14.88
N PRO A 53 5.23 11.74 -15.40
CA PRO A 53 6.41 11.83 -14.56
C PRO A 53 6.45 13.18 -13.83
N ILE A 54 6.69 13.13 -12.53
CA ILE A 54 6.83 14.31 -11.68
C ILE A 54 8.26 14.85 -11.81
N GLN A 55 8.41 16.14 -12.15
CA GLN A 55 9.70 16.78 -12.43
C GLN A 55 10.24 17.63 -11.26
N TYR A 56 9.78 17.39 -10.04
CA TYR A 56 10.23 18.11 -8.84
C TYR A 56 10.65 17.14 -7.74
N ASP A 57 11.53 17.60 -6.86
CA ASP A 57 11.99 16.80 -5.72
C ASP A 57 10.84 16.55 -4.74
N PRO A 58 10.69 15.31 -4.24
CA PRO A 58 9.56 14.97 -3.40
C PRO A 58 9.60 15.75 -2.08
N VAL A 59 8.44 16.25 -1.65
CA VAL A 59 8.32 17.00 -0.40
C VAL A 59 8.40 16.02 0.78
N LEU A 60 9.34 16.27 1.69
CA LEU A 60 9.59 15.43 2.87
C LEU A 60 8.92 15.99 4.12
N CYS A 61 8.56 15.11 5.05
CA CYS A 61 8.16 15.50 6.40
C CYS A 61 9.30 16.27 7.09
N THR A 62 8.98 17.40 7.74
CA THR A 62 9.95 18.28 8.42
C THR A 62 10.50 17.69 9.72
N ARG A 63 9.84 16.67 10.28
CA ARG A 63 10.29 15.99 11.49
C ARG A 63 11.55 15.18 11.21
N THR A 64 12.60 15.45 11.98
CA THR A 64 13.96 14.87 11.83
C THR A 64 14.06 13.35 11.96
N THR A 65 13.02 12.67 12.44
CA THR A 65 13.00 11.21 12.60
C THR A 65 12.09 10.51 11.59
N CYS A 66 11.35 11.25 10.75
CA CYS A 66 10.27 10.69 9.92
C CYS A 66 10.69 10.52 8.46
N HIS A 67 11.15 11.59 7.81
CA HIS A 67 11.56 11.59 6.40
C HIS A 67 10.57 10.94 5.41
N CYS A 68 9.30 10.79 5.77
CA CYS A 68 8.29 10.27 4.86
C CYS A 68 8.04 11.28 3.73
N TYR A 69 7.87 10.77 2.51
CA TYR A 69 7.39 11.58 1.40
C TYR A 69 5.93 11.95 1.62
N ARG A 70 5.57 13.16 1.17
CA ARG A 70 4.19 13.62 1.15
C ARG A 70 3.38 12.75 0.19
N ASN A 71 2.39 12.05 0.73
CA ASN A 71 1.30 11.47 -0.05
C ASN A 71 0.17 12.50 -0.21
N GLU A 72 -0.67 12.28 -1.23
CA GLU A 72 -1.91 13.04 -1.47
C GLU A 72 -2.99 12.76 -0.42
#